data_AF-A0A963N0T0-F1
#
_entry.id   AF-A0A963N0T0-F1
#
_cell.length_a   1.000
_cell.length_b   1.000
_cell.length_c   1.000
_cell.angle_alpha   90.00
_cell.angle_beta   90.00
_cell.angle_gamma   90.00
#
_symmetry.space_group_name_H-M   'P 1'
#
loop_
_entity.id
_entity.type
_entity.pdbx_description
1 polymer ?
#
loop_
_entity_poly.entity_id
_entity_poly.type
_entity_poly.pdbx_seq_one_letter_code
_entity_poly.pdbx_strand_id
1 'polypeptide(L)'
;MNDSLVIAGRSYGSRLLVGTGKYRDFAQTREAIDASGAEIITVAIRRTNIGQNAGEPNLLEVLPPDRFTILPNTAGCFTADDAVRTLRLARELLDGHALVKLEVLGDAHTLFPNMPETLKAAETLVK
;
A
#
# COMPACT_ATOMS: atom_id res chain seq x y z
N MET A 1 8.07 5.75 -28.82
CA MET A 1 8.15 4.53 -27.99
C MET A 1 7.34 4.80 -26.73
N ASN A 2 6.38 3.95 -26.37
CA ASN A 2 5.72 4.04 -25.07
C ASN A 2 6.65 3.41 -24.03
N ASP A 3 7.22 4.23 -23.15
CA ASP A 3 8.11 3.79 -22.07
C ASP A 3 7.30 3.43 -20.81
N SER A 4 6.44 2.42 -20.94
CA SER A 4 5.52 2.05 -19.86
C SER A 4 6.22 1.24 -18.76
N LEU A 5 5.77 1.44 -17.51
CA LEU A 5 6.16 0.62 -16.36
C LEU A 5 5.26 -0.61 -16.30
N VAL A 6 5.83 -1.82 -16.28
CA VAL A 6 5.05 -3.07 -16.18
C VAL A 6 5.33 -3.72 -14.83
N ILE A 7 4.29 -3.88 -14.01
CA ILE A 7 4.35 -4.55 -12.68
C ILE A 7 3.23 -5.59 -12.61
N ALA A 8 3.59 -6.84 -12.26
CA ALA A 8 2.64 -7.96 -12.14
C ALA A 8 1.73 -8.13 -13.37
N GLY A 9 2.28 -7.94 -14.58
CA GLY A 9 1.55 -8.06 -15.85
C GLY A 9 0.67 -6.86 -16.23
N ARG A 10 0.52 -5.84 -15.37
CA ARG A 10 -0.21 -4.60 -15.66
C ARG A 10 0.75 -3.50 -16.11
N SER A 11 0.39 -2.80 -17.18
CA SER A 11 1.12 -1.65 -17.71
C SER A 11 0.60 -0.34 -17.10
N TYR A 12 1.52 0.55 -16.76
CA TYR A 12 1.27 1.88 -16.20
C TYR A 12 1.99 2.94 -17.05
N GLY A 13 1.34 4.08 -17.26
CA GLY A 13 1.95 5.23 -17.94
C GLY A 13 2.85 6.04 -17.01
N SER A 14 2.49 6.12 -15.74
CA SER A 14 3.26 6.81 -14.71
C SER A 14 4.31 5.90 -14.05
N ARG A 15 5.52 6.43 -13.87
CA ARG A 15 6.61 5.82 -13.08
C ARG A 15 6.67 6.34 -11.65
N LEU A 16 5.75 7.25 -11.28
CA LEU A 16 5.66 7.84 -9.95
C LEU A 16 4.62 7.09 -9.11
N LEU A 17 5.09 6.49 -8.01
CA LEU A 17 4.25 5.89 -6.98
C LEU A 17 4.12 6.88 -5.82
N VAL A 18 2.92 7.03 -5.26
CA VAL A 18 2.64 8.00 -4.20
C VAL A 18 2.07 7.30 -2.97
N GLY A 19 2.41 7.76 -1.77
CA GLY A 19 1.84 7.29 -0.51
C GLY A 19 0.88 8.31 0.11
N THR A 20 -0.01 7.86 0.98
CA THR A 20 -1.13 8.67 1.51
C THR A 20 -0.95 9.16 2.96
N GLY A 21 0.10 8.73 3.66
CA GLY A 21 0.18 8.84 5.13
C GLY A 21 0.55 10.20 5.73
N LYS A 22 0.61 11.29 4.94
CA LYS A 22 1.15 12.60 5.40
C LYS A 22 0.31 13.82 5.01
N TYR A 23 -0.77 13.63 4.25
CA TYR A 23 -1.67 14.73 3.91
C TYR A 23 -2.53 15.11 5.12
N ARG A 24 -3.00 16.36 5.12
CA ARG A 24 -3.87 16.92 6.17
C ARG A 24 -5.19 16.17 6.26
N ASP A 25 -5.78 15.85 5.11
CA ASP A 25 -7.09 15.22 4.98
C ASP A 25 -7.20 14.48 3.62
N PHE A 26 -8.33 13.81 3.40
CA PHE A 26 -8.60 13.05 2.18
C PHE A 26 -8.84 13.91 0.94
N ALA A 27 -9.33 15.14 1.11
CA ALA A 27 -9.47 16.08 -0.01
C ALA A 27 -8.09 16.48 -0.55
N GLN A 28 -7.17 16.86 0.34
CA GLN A 28 -5.78 17.15 -0.04
C GLN A 28 -5.08 15.92 -0.61
N THR A 29 -5.32 14.73 -0.05
CA THR A 29 -4.77 13.47 -0.58
C THR A 29 -5.19 13.27 -2.03
N ARG A 30 -6.47 13.47 -2.33
CA ARG A 30 -7.01 13.32 -3.69
C ARG A 30 -6.42 14.33 -4.66
N GLU A 31 -6.40 15.62 -4.29
CA GLU A 31 -5.84 16.68 -5.13
C GLU A 31 -4.35 16.42 -5.46
N ALA A 32 -3.56 16.00 -4.46
CA ALA A 32 -2.15 15.72 -4.66
C ALA A 32 -1.91 14.52 -5.59
N ILE A 33 -2.71 13.46 -5.45
CA ILE A 33 -2.61 12.27 -6.30
C ILE A 33 -3.00 12.60 -7.75
N ASP A 34 -4.10 13.33 -7.94
CA ASP A 34 -4.55 13.73 -9.27
C ASP A 34 -3.52 14.63 -9.96
N ALA A 35 -2.95 15.59 -9.23
CA ALA A 35 -1.90 16.46 -9.75
C ALA A 35 -0.60 15.70 -10.09
N SER A 36 -0.29 14.63 -9.35
CA SER A 36 0.93 13.83 -9.58
C SER A 36 0.84 12.92 -10.81
N GLY A 37 -0.37 12.59 -11.28
CA GLY A 37 -0.59 11.59 -12.33
C GLY A 37 -0.21 10.16 -11.90
N ALA A 38 -0.08 9.90 -10.59
CA ALA A 38 0.25 8.57 -10.10
C ALA A 38 -0.92 7.59 -10.28
N GLU A 39 -0.62 6.39 -10.76
CA GLU A 39 -1.60 5.32 -10.97
C GLU A 39 -1.57 4.27 -9.85
N ILE A 40 -0.44 4.16 -9.14
CA ILE A 40 -0.24 3.20 -8.05
C ILE A 40 -0.07 3.97 -6.74
N ILE A 41 -0.99 3.74 -5.80
CA ILE A 41 -1.06 4.48 -4.54
C ILE A 41 -0.85 3.55 -3.35
N THR A 42 0.14 3.85 -2.51
CA THR A 42 0.45 3.04 -1.33
C THR A 42 -0.38 3.44 -0.12
N VAL A 43 -0.87 2.45 0.63
CA VAL A 43 -1.73 2.66 1.80
C VAL A 43 -1.25 1.81 2.99
N ALA A 44 -1.06 2.45 4.15
CA ALA A 44 -0.65 1.78 5.37
C ALA A 44 -1.86 1.20 6.12
N ILE A 45 -2.04 -0.12 6.05
CA ILE A 45 -3.26 -0.82 6.51
C ILE A 45 -3.52 -0.65 8.01
N ARG A 46 -2.46 -0.50 8.81
CA ARG A 46 -2.58 -0.29 10.26
C ARG A 46 -2.92 1.15 10.65
N ARG A 47 -2.87 2.11 9.72
CA ARG A 47 -2.99 3.56 10.02
C ARG A 47 -4.09 4.26 9.26
N THR A 48 -4.55 3.69 8.14
CA THR A 48 -5.55 4.29 7.28
C THR A 48 -6.76 3.37 7.19
N ASN A 49 -7.94 3.92 7.43
CA ASN A 49 -9.18 3.19 7.21
C ASN A 49 -9.43 3.01 5.71
N ILE A 50 -9.54 1.76 5.28
CA ILE A 50 -9.93 1.35 3.94
C ILE A 50 -11.21 0.50 3.93
N GLY A 51 -11.90 0.41 5.07
CA GLY A 51 -13.11 -0.40 5.24
C GLY A 51 -13.11 -1.28 6.49
N GLN A 52 -11.99 -1.36 7.22
CA GLN A 52 -11.93 -2.14 8.46
C GLN A 52 -12.72 -1.53 9.61
N ASN A 53 -12.96 -0.21 9.61
CA ASN A 53 -13.74 0.50 10.62
C ASN A 53 -15.01 1.08 9.98
N ALA A 54 -16.16 0.48 10.28
CA ALA A 54 -17.45 0.98 9.80
C ALA A 54 -17.79 2.33 10.45
N GLY A 55 -18.25 3.29 9.65
CA GLY A 55 -18.67 4.62 10.11
C GLY A 55 -17.55 5.66 10.22
N GLU A 56 -16.30 5.29 9.93
CA GLU A 56 -15.17 6.23 9.79
C GLU A 56 -14.92 6.57 8.31
N PRO A 57 -14.35 7.74 7.99
CA PRO A 57 -13.95 8.07 6.63
C PRO A 57 -13.08 6.97 6.02
N ASN A 58 -13.40 6.57 4.78
CA ASN A 58 -12.72 5.50 4.07
C ASN A 58 -11.89 6.09 2.91
N LEU A 59 -10.59 5.77 2.87
CA LEU A 59 -9.71 6.27 1.81
C LEU A 59 -10.16 5.80 0.41
N LEU A 60 -10.76 4.62 0.30
CA LEU A 60 -11.22 4.08 -0.99
C LEU A 60 -12.39 4.88 -1.59
N GLU A 61 -13.10 5.68 -0.80
CA GLU A 61 -14.15 6.58 -1.31
C GLU A 61 -13.54 7.75 -2.11
N VAL A 62 -12.34 8.20 -1.73
CA VAL A 62 -11.63 9.28 -2.44
C VAL A 62 -10.63 8.76 -3.46
N LEU A 63 -10.13 7.54 -3.29
CA LEU A 63 -9.21 6.87 -4.21
C LEU A 63 -9.79 5.50 -4.61
N PRO A 64 -10.77 5.49 -5.53
CA PRO A 64 -11.50 4.27 -5.82
C PRO A 64 -10.62 3.27 -6.61
N PRO A 65 -10.66 1.96 -6.29
CA PRO A 65 -9.82 0.94 -6.92
C PRO A 65 -10.06 0.71 -8.42
N ASP A 66 -11.19 1.18 -8.95
CA ASP A 66 -11.50 1.14 -10.39
C ASP A 66 -10.62 2.11 -11.20
N ARG A 67 -10.14 3.18 -10.54
CA ARG A 67 -9.29 4.21 -11.13
C ARG A 67 -7.82 4.08 -10.74
N PHE A 68 -7.53 3.67 -9.51
CA PHE A 68 -6.16 3.57 -8.98
C PHE A 68 -5.80 2.14 -8.62
N THR A 69 -4.55 1.74 -8.85
CA THR A 69 -4.01 0.53 -8.23
C THR A 69 -3.68 0.84 -6.77
N ILE A 70 -4.46 0.29 -5.84
CA ILE A 70 -4.17 0.37 -4.42
C ILE A 70 -3.09 -0.64 -4.06
N LEU A 71 -1.98 -0.15 -3.49
CA LEU A 71 -0.84 -0.95 -3.07
C LEU A 71 -0.75 -0.99 -1.53
N PRO A 72 -1.45 -1.94 -0.89
CA PRO A 72 -1.42 -2.07 0.56
C PRO A 72 -0.01 -2.37 1.06
N ASN A 73 0.36 -1.77 2.19
CA ASN A 73 1.67 -1.97 2.79
C ASN A 73 1.62 -2.26 4.30
N THR A 74 2.73 -2.76 4.81
CA THR A 74 2.92 -3.20 6.19
C THR A 74 3.64 -2.17 7.05
N ALA A 75 3.58 -0.86 6.73
CA ALA A 75 4.25 0.17 7.50
C ALA A 75 3.91 0.07 9.00
N GLY A 76 4.95 0.06 9.83
CA GLY A 76 4.84 -0.15 11.28
C GLY A 76 4.73 -1.63 11.71
N CYS A 77 5.01 -2.59 10.82
CA CYS A 77 5.27 -3.98 11.21
C CYS A 77 6.78 -4.15 11.48
N PHE A 78 7.11 -4.86 12.55
CA PHE A 78 8.50 -5.11 12.98
C PHE A 78 8.89 -6.59 12.93
N THR A 79 7.93 -7.47 12.66
CA THR A 79 8.12 -8.90 12.52
C THR A 79 7.47 -9.40 11.22
N ALA A 80 7.94 -10.54 10.73
CA ALA A 80 7.41 -11.22 9.56
C ALA A 80 5.94 -11.62 9.79
N ASP A 81 5.61 -12.11 10.98
CA ASP A 81 4.28 -12.59 11.33
C ASP A 81 3.26 -11.44 11.30
N ASP A 82 3.64 -10.27 11.83
CA ASP A 82 2.82 -9.05 11.77
C ASP A 82 2.59 -8.59 10.32
N ALA A 83 3.65 -8.62 9.51
CA ALA A 83 3.59 -8.21 8.11
C ALA A 83 2.67 -9.13 7.31
N VAL A 84 2.85 -10.45 7.44
CA VAL A 84 2.01 -11.47 6.77
C VAL A 84 0.55 -11.33 7.21
N ARG A 85 0.29 -11.19 8.52
CA ARG A 85 -1.07 -10.99 9.02
C ARG A 85 -1.72 -9.73 8.45
N THR A 86 -0.98 -8.63 8.42
CA THR A 86 -1.45 -7.34 7.89
C THR A 86 -1.82 -7.45 6.42
N LEU A 87 -1.00 -8.13 5.60
CA LEU A 87 -1.27 -8.27 4.17
C LEU A 87 -2.39 -9.27 3.86
N ARG A 88 -2.58 -10.30 4.69
CA ARG A 88 -3.77 -11.16 4.60
C ARG A 88 -5.05 -10.37 4.84
N LEU A 89 -5.07 -9.52 5.88
CA LEU A 89 -6.21 -8.62 6.12
C LEU A 89 -6.43 -7.67 4.95
N ALA A 90 -5.35 -7.06 4.45
CA ALA A 90 -5.42 -6.14 3.31
C ALA A 90 -6.01 -6.81 2.06
N ARG A 91 -5.66 -8.07 1.82
CA ARG A 91 -6.18 -8.86 0.70
C ARG A 91 -7.69 -9.07 0.81
N GLU A 92 -8.21 -9.37 2.00
CA GLU A 92 -9.66 -9.50 2.21
C GLU A 92 -10.39 -8.16 2.04
N LEU A 93 -9.80 -7.05 2.50
CA LEU A 93 -10.37 -5.71 2.35
C LEU A 93 -10.34 -5.18 0.91
N LEU A 94 -9.52 -5.77 0.05
CA LEU A 94 -9.33 -5.40 -1.36
C LEU A 94 -9.79 -6.54 -2.27
N ASP A 95 -10.88 -7.22 -1.92
CA ASP A 95 -11.55 -8.22 -2.78
C ASP A 95 -10.61 -9.29 -3.38
N GLY A 96 -9.63 -9.73 -2.59
CA GLY A 96 -8.69 -10.78 -2.97
C GLY A 96 -7.47 -10.32 -3.78
N HIS A 97 -7.30 -9.01 -4.02
CA HIS A 97 -6.15 -8.46 -4.75
C HIS A 97 -4.81 -8.87 -4.13
N ALA A 98 -3.89 -9.38 -4.96
CA ALA A 98 -2.64 -10.01 -4.51
C ALA A 98 -1.43 -9.07 -4.44
N LEU A 99 -1.51 -7.87 -5.04
CA LEU A 99 -0.36 -6.96 -5.10
C LEU A 99 -0.17 -6.25 -3.76
N VAL A 100 1.06 -6.31 -3.21
CA VAL A 100 1.40 -5.78 -1.88
C VAL A 100 2.77 -5.11 -1.88
N LYS A 101 2.97 -4.12 -1.01
CA LYS A 101 4.30 -3.56 -0.68
C LYS A 101 4.71 -4.09 0.70
N LEU A 102 5.64 -5.04 0.71
CA LEU A 102 6.21 -5.57 1.94
C LEU A 102 7.23 -4.59 2.54
N GLU A 103 7.06 -4.25 3.81
CA GLU A 103 7.92 -3.38 4.60
C GLU A 103 7.98 -3.93 6.04
N VAL A 104 9.14 -4.45 6.46
CA VAL A 104 9.36 -4.86 7.85
C VAL A 104 10.48 -4.01 8.44
N LEU A 105 10.16 -3.21 9.44
CA LEU A 105 11.07 -2.24 10.03
C LEU A 105 11.92 -2.87 11.14
N GLY A 106 13.17 -2.43 11.29
CA GLY A 106 14.03 -2.80 12.41
C GLY A 106 13.70 -2.04 13.68
N ASP A 107 13.42 -0.74 13.55
CA ASP A 107 13.03 0.11 14.67
C ASP A 107 12.21 1.33 14.21
N ALA A 108 11.47 1.92 15.15
CA ALA A 108 10.55 3.03 14.86
C ALA A 108 11.25 4.39 14.67
N HIS A 109 12.54 4.49 14.98
CA HIS A 109 13.30 5.74 14.93
C HIS A 109 14.00 5.90 13.58
N THR A 110 14.79 4.91 13.16
CA THR A 110 15.52 4.94 11.89
C THR A 110 14.65 4.58 10.70
N LEU A 111 13.60 3.77 10.93
CA LEU A 111 12.78 3.16 9.88
C LEU A 111 13.59 2.32 8.89
N PHE A 112 14.80 1.90 9.25
CA PHE A 112 15.62 1.03 8.42
C PHE A 112 15.00 -0.38 8.38
N PRO A 113 15.00 -1.08 7.22
CA PRO A 113 14.37 -2.39 7.12
C PRO A 113 15.10 -3.47 7.91
N ASN A 114 14.34 -4.35 8.56
CA ASN A 114 14.82 -5.61 9.08
C ASN A 114 14.81 -6.65 7.95
N MET A 115 15.96 -6.82 7.28
CA MET A 115 16.05 -7.70 6.11
C MET A 115 15.81 -9.19 6.42
N PRO A 116 16.31 -9.77 7.53
CA PRO A 116 15.96 -11.14 7.92
C PRO A 116 14.44 -11.38 8.02
N GLU A 117 13.72 -10.52 8.74
CA GLU A 117 12.25 -10.65 8.86
C GLU A 117 11.55 -10.36 7.54
N THR A 118 12.06 -9.42 6.73
CA THR A 118 11.53 -9.13 5.38
C THR A 118 11.62 -10.36 4.47
N LEU A 119 12.75 -11.05 4.45
CA LEU A 119 12.93 -12.26 3.64
C LEU A 119 12.01 -13.40 4.11
N LYS A 120 11.87 -13.59 5.44
CA LYS A 120 10.97 -14.58 6.03
C LYS A 120 9.50 -14.32 5.64
N ALA A 121 9.06 -13.06 5.70
CA ALA A 121 7.71 -12.68 5.27
C ALA A 121 7.52 -12.88 3.76
N ALA A 122 8.51 -12.47 2.95
CA ALA A 122 8.47 -12.63 1.50
C ALA A 122 8.30 -14.10 1.09
N GLU A 123 9.07 -15.02 1.70
CA GLU A 123 8.96 -16.46 1.41
C GLU A 123 7.54 -17.00 1.65
N THR A 124 6.82 -16.46 2.64
CA THR A 124 5.44 -16.86 2.92
C THR A 124 4.45 -16.26 1.92
N LEU A 125 4.70 -15.04 1.45
CA LEU A 125 3.76 -14.27 0.62
C LEU A 125 3.84 -14.57 -0.88
N VAL A 126 4.97 -15.10 -1.36
CA VAL A 126 5.15 -15.44 -2.78
C VAL A 126 4.63 -16.83 -3.15
N LYS A 127 4.15 -17.61 -2.16
CA LYS A 127 3.54 -18.93 -2.34
C LYS A 127 2.05 -18.78 -2.67
#